data_AF-A0A7J4TRI5-F1
#
_entry.id   AF-A0A7J4TRI5-F1
#
_cell.length_a   1.000
_cell.length_b   1.000
_cell.length_c   1.000
_cell.angle_alpha   90.00
_cell.angle_beta   90.00
_cell.angle_gamma   90.00
#
_symmetry.space_group_name_H-M   'P 1'
#
loop_
_entity.id
_entity.type
_entity.pdbx_description
1 polymer ?
#
loop_
_entity_poly.entity_id
_entity_poly.type
_entity_poly.pdbx_seq_one_letter_code
_entity_poly.pdbx_strand_id
1 'polypeptide(L)'
;MGRDFASFSKWLIPHRKKVHVAIFLLSLLMIPGAMTALQPIDMESYEMESPELTAQAIIDEEFANSEIILGFLVSARDPNYVPPIDEWTPVPLMSDGAPDYANLPSVTEMVEAGEPWQGIYAPTGGILNLSLLQEIDGKIDMIQEHPLAPAMKPLVNDVTGSQAPGAISLSDHFRGFMNNTSVLTQPGLTAQGIITDPPTNWYDCGVLECLEFDDANVTQAHIDLAAARMAEASDNNFLRWLSLDRGFVADMNALQDGPIGGQLNTDGTWEGGFTGKGRWSASSTWLLVQFDRGTLESMGWEVIWK
;
A
#
# COMPACT_ATOMS: atom_id res chain seq x y z
N MET A 1 -25.92 3.59 43.90
CA MET A 1 -25.14 4.85 43.95
C MET A 1 -25.87 6.08 44.52
N GLY A 2 -27.19 6.09 44.75
CA GLY A 2 -27.91 7.33 45.12
C GLY A 2 -28.01 7.72 46.61
N ARG A 3 -27.74 6.81 47.56
CA ARG A 3 -27.90 7.10 49.01
C ARG A 3 -26.74 7.90 49.62
N ASP A 4 -25.56 7.79 49.04
CA ASP A 4 -24.33 8.38 49.60
C ASP A 4 -24.23 9.88 49.26
N PHE A 5 -24.51 10.23 48.00
CA PHE A 5 -24.52 11.63 47.55
C PHE A 5 -25.62 12.47 48.22
N ALA A 6 -26.80 11.88 48.46
CA ALA A 6 -27.90 12.54 49.15
C ALA A 6 -27.60 12.83 50.64
N SER A 7 -26.82 11.96 51.29
CA SER A 7 -26.34 12.17 52.66
C SER A 7 -25.27 13.27 52.70
N PHE A 8 -24.30 13.20 51.79
CA PHE A 8 -23.22 14.19 51.66
C PHE A 8 -23.74 15.60 51.38
N SER A 9 -24.68 15.74 50.43
CA SER A 9 -25.28 17.04 50.08
C SER A 9 -26.07 17.67 51.22
N LYS A 10 -26.80 16.87 52.02
CA LYS A 10 -27.49 17.36 53.23
C LYS A 10 -26.53 17.93 54.29
N TRP A 11 -25.30 17.41 54.37
CA TRP A 11 -24.27 17.94 55.26
C TRP A 11 -23.54 19.16 54.66
N LEU A 12 -23.25 19.12 53.37
CA LEU A 12 -22.49 20.15 52.64
C LEU A 12 -23.25 21.47 52.49
N ILE A 13 -24.53 21.43 52.10
CA ILE A 13 -25.33 22.62 51.76
C ILE A 13 -25.49 23.60 52.94
N PRO A 14 -25.80 23.16 54.17
CA PRO A 14 -25.84 24.04 55.33
C PRO A 14 -24.48 24.70 55.65
N HIS A 15 -23.37 24.01 55.33
CA HIS A 15 -22.01 24.48 55.60
C HIS A 15 -21.34 25.17 54.41
N ARG A 16 -22.10 25.48 53.34
CA ARG A 16 -21.56 25.98 52.06
C ARG A 16 -20.55 27.11 52.19
N LYS A 17 -20.76 28.07 53.10
CA LYS A 17 -19.82 29.19 53.30
C LYS A 17 -18.46 28.72 53.82
N LYS A 18 -18.45 27.79 54.78
CA LYS A 18 -17.21 27.23 55.34
C LYS A 18 -16.51 26.33 54.33
N VAL A 19 -17.28 25.56 53.57
CA VAL A 19 -16.79 24.70 52.49
C VAL A 19 -16.15 25.53 51.38
N HIS A 20 -16.77 26.62 50.92
CA HIS A 20 -16.19 27.51 49.92
C HIS A 20 -14.89 28.15 50.40
N VAL A 21 -14.81 28.59 51.66
CA VAL A 21 -13.57 29.12 52.24
C VAL A 21 -12.48 28.05 52.29
N ALA A 22 -12.82 26.82 52.67
CA ALA A 22 -11.88 25.70 52.69
C ALA A 22 -11.36 25.35 51.28
N ILE A 23 -12.26 25.28 50.28
CA ILE A 23 -11.90 25.04 48.88
C ILE A 23 -11.01 26.16 48.34
N PHE A 24 -11.31 27.42 48.66
CA PHE A 24 -10.50 28.56 48.25
C PHE A 24 -9.08 28.49 48.83
N LEU A 25 -8.95 28.17 50.12
CA LEU A 25 -7.64 27.99 50.78
C LEU A 25 -6.88 26.78 50.22
N LEU A 26 -7.56 25.66 49.96
CA LEU A 26 -6.98 24.50 49.30
C LEU A 26 -6.48 24.83 47.89
N SER A 27 -7.24 25.64 47.14
CA SER A 27 -6.87 26.07 45.79
C SER A 27 -5.65 26.99 45.80
N LEU A 28 -5.57 27.92 46.78
CA LEU A 28 -4.37 28.74 47.00
C LEU A 28 -3.13 27.88 47.31
N LEU A 29 -3.31 26.78 48.06
CA LEU A 29 -2.25 25.81 48.37
C LEU A 29 -1.75 25.03 47.15
N MET A 30 -2.55 24.95 46.08
CA MET A 30 -2.16 24.33 44.81
C MET A 30 -1.38 25.26 43.88
N ILE A 31 -1.36 26.58 44.13
CA ILE A 31 -0.65 27.56 43.29
C ILE A 31 0.84 27.24 43.17
N PRO A 32 1.58 26.89 44.24
CA PRO A 32 2.99 26.51 44.11
C PRO A 32 3.19 25.28 43.21
N GLY A 33 2.31 24.27 43.31
CA GLY A 33 2.34 23.07 42.46
C GLY A 33 2.01 23.37 41.00
N ALA A 34 1.09 24.31 40.75
CA ALA A 34 0.78 24.80 39.41
C ALA A 34 1.96 25.60 38.81
N MET A 35 2.68 26.38 39.63
CA MET A 35 3.88 27.09 39.20
C MET A 35 5.06 26.15 38.90
N THR A 36 5.19 25.02 39.60
CA THR A 36 6.16 23.99 39.24
C THR A 36 5.75 23.20 38.00
N ALA A 37 4.46 22.99 37.76
CA ALA A 37 3.95 22.35 36.54
C ALA A 37 4.08 23.24 35.29
N LEU A 38 4.28 24.55 35.46
CA LEU A 38 4.59 25.51 34.40
C LEU A 38 6.10 25.61 34.11
N GLN A 39 6.96 24.96 34.90
CA GLN A 39 8.30 24.65 34.43
C GLN A 39 8.15 23.73 33.21
N PRO A 40 8.99 23.87 32.17
CA PRO A 40 8.95 22.94 31.04
C PRO A 40 8.92 21.53 31.61
N ILE A 41 7.84 20.79 31.33
CA ILE A 41 7.78 19.37 31.69
C ILE A 41 9.04 18.79 31.10
N ASP A 42 9.86 18.19 31.96
CA ASP A 42 11.19 17.73 31.62
C ASP A 42 11.10 16.73 30.47
N MET A 43 11.32 17.27 29.27
CA MET A 43 11.22 16.59 28.00
C MET A 43 12.36 15.57 27.83
N GLU A 44 13.34 15.56 28.74
CA GLU A 44 14.41 14.56 28.79
C GLU A 44 13.94 13.18 29.31
N SER A 45 12.71 13.08 29.83
CA SER A 45 12.10 11.78 30.20
C SER A 45 11.28 11.12 29.07
N TYR A 46 11.06 11.84 27.97
CA TYR A 46 10.70 11.23 26.71
C TYR A 46 12.01 10.85 26.02
N GLU A 47 12.11 9.62 25.49
CA GLU A 47 13.25 9.20 24.67
C GLU A 47 13.31 10.04 23.39
N MET A 48 13.85 11.26 23.49
CA MET A 48 14.11 12.17 22.38
C MET A 48 15.48 11.94 21.73
N GLU A 49 16.31 11.09 22.34
CA GLU A 49 17.60 10.65 21.82
C GLU A 49 17.53 9.17 21.42
N SER A 50 16.63 8.84 20.50
CA SER A 50 16.61 7.50 19.91
C SER A 50 17.62 7.42 18.75
N PRO A 51 18.22 6.25 18.50
CA PRO A 51 19.02 6.02 17.30
C PRO A 51 18.27 6.36 16.02
N GLU A 52 16.94 6.17 15.99
CA GLU A 52 16.06 6.50 14.87
C GLU A 52 15.89 8.01 14.69
N LEU A 53 15.70 8.79 15.76
CA LEU A 53 15.64 10.26 15.70
C LEU A 53 16.99 10.87 15.29
N THR A 54 18.09 10.27 15.77
CA THR A 54 19.44 10.69 15.37
C THR A 54 19.72 10.35 13.92
N ALA A 55 19.34 9.15 13.46
CA ALA A 55 19.45 8.77 12.06
C ALA A 55 18.58 9.66 11.16
N GLN A 56 17.38 10.02 11.61
CA GLN A 56 16.50 10.95 10.90
C GLN A 56 17.13 12.34 10.80
N ALA A 57 17.68 12.88 11.89
CA ALA A 57 18.37 14.17 11.87
C ALA A 57 19.58 14.16 10.91
N ILE A 58 20.36 13.07 10.90
CA ILE A 58 21.46 12.90 9.94
C ILE A 58 20.93 12.80 8.49
N ILE A 59 19.84 12.07 8.26
CA ILE A 59 19.17 12.00 6.94
C ILE A 59 18.69 13.38 6.51
N ASP A 60 18.06 14.13 7.40
CA ASP A 60 17.51 15.45 7.11
C ASP A 60 18.60 16.50 6.89
N GLU A 61 19.68 16.48 7.68
CA GLU A 61 20.78 17.45 7.60
C GLU A 61 21.80 17.12 6.50
N GLU A 62 22.21 15.85 6.37
CA GLU A 62 23.23 15.43 5.40
C GLU A 62 22.62 15.04 4.03
N PHE A 63 21.36 14.61 4.01
CA PHE A 63 20.64 14.20 2.79
C PHE A 63 19.36 15.04 2.60
N ALA A 64 19.47 16.37 2.74
CA ALA A 64 18.36 17.32 2.51
C ALA A 64 17.72 17.23 1.10
N ASN A 65 18.39 16.58 0.14
CA ASN A 65 17.82 16.21 -1.17
C ASN A 65 17.06 14.86 -1.13
N SER A 66 16.63 14.41 0.05
CA SER A 66 15.98 13.11 0.25
C SER A 66 14.66 13.07 -0.52
N GLU A 67 14.55 12.08 -1.39
CA GLU A 67 13.29 11.71 -2.01
C GLU A 67 12.40 11.02 -0.97
N ILE A 68 11.10 11.18 -1.09
CA ILE A 68 10.13 10.52 -0.22
C ILE A 68 9.40 9.49 -1.07
N ILE A 69 9.43 8.23 -0.63
CA ILE A 69 8.63 7.16 -1.22
C ILE A 69 7.49 6.83 -0.27
N LEU A 70 6.26 7.02 -0.76
CA LEU A 70 5.03 6.59 -0.09
C LEU A 70 4.64 5.23 -0.65
N GLY A 71 4.57 4.22 0.22
CA GLY A 71 4.09 2.89 -0.12
C GLY A 71 2.65 2.70 0.36
N PHE A 72 1.73 2.51 -0.57
CA PHE A 72 0.34 2.16 -0.28
C PHE A 72 0.14 0.66 -0.47
N LEU A 73 -0.37 -0.01 0.56
CA LEU A 73 -0.86 -1.37 0.43
C LEU A 73 -2.23 -1.33 -0.23
N VAL A 74 -2.37 -2.01 -1.37
CA VAL A 74 -3.64 -2.16 -2.08
C VAL A 74 -4.11 -3.60 -1.91
N SER A 75 -5.29 -3.79 -1.35
CA SER A 75 -5.86 -5.11 -1.09
C SER A 75 -7.21 -5.26 -1.76
N ALA A 76 -7.49 -6.46 -2.26
CA ALA A 76 -8.79 -6.80 -2.80
C ALA A 76 -9.84 -6.72 -1.69
N ARG A 77 -10.96 -6.06 -1.98
CA ARG A 77 -12.15 -6.05 -1.10
C ARG A 77 -12.90 -7.36 -1.27
N ASP A 78 -13.41 -7.93 -0.18
CA ASP A 78 -14.24 -9.14 -0.24
C ASP A 78 -15.49 -8.83 -1.08
N PRO A 79 -15.79 -9.63 -2.12
CA PRO A 79 -16.94 -9.44 -3.00
C PRO A 79 -18.28 -9.28 -2.28
N ASN A 80 -18.43 -9.82 -1.07
CA ASN A 80 -19.65 -9.68 -0.26
C ASN A 80 -19.92 -8.24 0.21
N TYR A 81 -18.88 -7.38 0.25
CA TYR A 81 -18.99 -5.98 0.63
C TYR A 81 -18.92 -5.02 -0.56
N VAL A 82 -18.72 -5.54 -1.77
CA VAL A 82 -18.69 -4.72 -2.99
C VAL A 82 -20.12 -4.52 -3.49
N PRO A 83 -20.65 -3.28 -3.49
CA PRO A 83 -21.97 -3.04 -4.04
C PRO A 83 -21.98 -3.29 -5.56
N PRO A 84 -23.15 -3.62 -6.14
CA PRO A 84 -23.32 -3.64 -7.59
C PRO A 84 -22.85 -2.33 -8.25
N ILE A 85 -22.33 -2.40 -9.47
CA ILE A 85 -21.73 -1.24 -10.16
C ILE A 85 -22.73 -0.09 -10.39
N ASP A 86 -24.02 -0.40 -10.51
CA ASP A 86 -25.12 0.55 -10.64
C ASP A 86 -25.50 1.25 -9.33
N GLU A 87 -25.06 0.70 -8.20
CA GLU A 87 -25.24 1.26 -6.85
C GLU A 87 -23.94 1.88 -6.29
N TRP A 88 -22.79 1.57 -6.90
CA TRP A 88 -21.50 2.09 -6.45
C TRP A 88 -21.42 3.60 -6.67
N THR A 89 -21.04 4.32 -5.62
CA THR A 89 -20.75 5.75 -5.68
C THR A 89 -19.42 6.03 -4.97
N PRO A 90 -18.54 6.89 -5.53
CA PRO A 90 -17.35 7.33 -4.84
C PRO A 90 -17.74 8.00 -3.51
N VAL A 91 -16.94 7.76 -2.47
CA VAL A 91 -17.12 8.47 -1.19
C VAL A 91 -16.96 9.97 -1.46
N PRO A 92 -18.00 10.79 -1.19
CA PRO A 92 -17.94 12.21 -1.49
C PRO A 92 -16.93 12.91 -0.59
N LEU A 93 -16.38 14.02 -1.10
CA LEU A 93 -15.60 14.93 -0.27
C LEU A 93 -16.54 15.69 0.69
N MET A 94 -16.02 16.02 1.87
CA MET A 94 -16.66 16.92 2.82
C MET A 94 -16.74 18.35 2.26
N SER A 95 -17.50 19.23 2.92
CA SER A 95 -17.72 20.61 2.45
C SER A 95 -16.45 21.47 2.35
N ASP A 96 -15.39 21.08 3.05
CA ASP A 96 -14.06 21.70 3.03
C ASP A 96 -13.11 21.07 2.00
N GLY A 97 -13.58 20.07 1.23
CA GLY A 97 -12.80 19.34 0.24
C GLY A 97 -11.98 18.18 0.83
N ALA A 98 -12.03 17.94 2.14
CA ALA A 98 -11.34 16.80 2.73
C ALA A 98 -12.08 15.48 2.46
N PRO A 99 -11.39 14.34 2.35
CA PRO A 99 -12.03 13.04 2.24
C PRO A 99 -12.92 12.75 3.44
N ASP A 100 -14.12 12.20 3.21
CA ASP A 100 -14.98 11.72 4.29
C ASP A 100 -14.47 10.37 4.83
N TYR A 101 -13.47 10.45 5.72
CA TYR A 101 -12.81 9.29 6.32
C TYR A 101 -13.77 8.36 7.08
N ALA A 102 -14.92 8.86 7.53
CA ALA A 102 -15.88 8.06 8.29
C ALA A 102 -16.68 7.08 7.41
N ASN A 103 -16.78 7.36 6.11
CA ASN A 103 -17.50 6.55 5.13
C ASN A 103 -16.58 5.78 4.18
N LEU A 104 -15.26 5.80 4.41
CA LEU A 104 -14.33 4.94 3.69
C LEU A 104 -14.59 3.46 4.04
N PRO A 105 -14.41 2.54 3.07
CA PRO A 105 -14.47 1.10 3.35
C PRO A 105 -13.56 0.72 4.51
N SER A 106 -14.08 -0.08 5.45
CA SER A 106 -13.31 -0.54 6.59
C SER A 106 -12.25 -1.57 6.15
N VAL A 107 -11.10 -1.59 6.84
CA VAL A 107 -10.08 -2.64 6.66
C VAL A 107 -10.63 -4.05 6.92
N THR A 108 -11.73 -4.17 7.66
CA THR A 108 -12.42 -5.45 7.90
C THR A 108 -13.15 -6.00 6.67
N GLU A 109 -13.25 -5.22 5.60
CA GLU A 109 -13.88 -5.62 4.34
C GLU A 109 -12.86 -6.12 3.31
N MET A 110 -11.57 -6.12 3.66
CA MET A 110 -10.53 -6.75 2.85
C MET A 110 -10.76 -8.26 2.78
N VAL A 111 -10.40 -8.88 1.66
CA VAL A 111 -10.31 -10.33 1.58
C VAL A 111 -9.36 -10.82 2.67
N GLU A 112 -9.76 -11.85 3.42
CA GLU A 112 -8.88 -12.46 4.41
C GLU A 112 -7.60 -12.97 3.75
N ALA A 113 -6.46 -12.69 4.38
CA ALA A 113 -5.18 -13.18 3.91
C ALA A 113 -5.20 -14.72 3.89
N GLY A 114 -4.79 -15.29 2.76
CA GLY A 114 -4.66 -16.74 2.62
C GLY A 114 -3.45 -17.30 3.36
N GLU A 115 -3.32 -18.62 3.35
CA GLU A 115 -2.10 -19.29 3.80
C GLU A 115 -0.94 -18.96 2.84
N PRO A 116 0.31 -18.82 3.35
CA PRO A 116 1.47 -18.56 2.50
C PRO A 116 1.55 -19.54 1.33
N TRP A 117 1.83 -19.01 0.14
CA TRP A 117 2.07 -19.80 -1.07
C TRP A 117 0.84 -20.50 -1.67
N GLN A 118 -0.36 -20.33 -1.08
CA GLN A 118 -1.57 -21.05 -1.54
C GLN A 118 -2.43 -20.26 -2.54
N GLY A 119 -2.27 -18.94 -2.61
CA GLY A 119 -3.15 -18.05 -3.36
C GLY A 119 -4.52 -17.90 -2.70
N ILE A 120 -5.34 -17.01 -3.26
CA ILE A 120 -6.73 -16.81 -2.85
C ILE A 120 -7.71 -17.20 -3.96
N TYR A 121 -8.90 -17.66 -3.59
CA TYR A 121 -9.91 -18.15 -4.54
C TYR A 121 -10.96 -17.09 -4.90
N ALA A 122 -11.19 -16.11 -4.03
CA ALA A 122 -12.20 -15.08 -4.20
C ALA A 122 -11.63 -13.70 -3.82
N PRO A 123 -11.65 -12.71 -4.73
CA PRO A 123 -12.08 -12.80 -6.13
C PRO A 123 -11.15 -13.70 -6.96
N THR A 124 -11.64 -14.23 -8.09
CA THR A 124 -10.84 -15.11 -8.96
C THR A 124 -9.63 -14.35 -9.54
N GLY A 125 -8.43 -14.86 -9.27
CA GLY A 125 -7.17 -14.18 -9.60
C GLY A 125 -6.71 -13.15 -8.55
N GLY A 126 -7.51 -12.91 -7.50
CA GLY A 126 -7.18 -11.94 -6.46
C GLY A 126 -6.86 -10.57 -7.03
N ILE A 127 -5.77 -9.96 -6.57
CA ILE A 127 -5.27 -8.67 -7.06
C ILE A 127 -4.80 -8.69 -8.52
N LEU A 128 -4.60 -9.88 -9.11
CA LEU A 128 -4.27 -10.09 -10.53
C LEU A 128 -5.52 -10.26 -11.41
N ASN A 129 -6.71 -10.04 -10.86
CA ASN A 129 -7.92 -9.96 -11.67
C ASN A 129 -7.87 -8.71 -12.57
N LEU A 130 -8.20 -8.85 -13.86
CA LEU A 130 -8.13 -7.76 -14.84
C LEU A 130 -8.92 -6.53 -14.39
N SER A 131 -10.13 -6.71 -13.86
CA SER A 131 -10.96 -5.60 -13.42
C SER A 131 -10.35 -4.88 -12.20
N LEU A 132 -9.70 -5.62 -11.30
CA LEU A 132 -8.96 -5.01 -10.18
C LEU A 132 -7.70 -4.30 -10.66
N LEU A 133 -6.96 -4.86 -11.63
CA LEU A 133 -5.80 -4.21 -12.23
C LEU A 133 -6.18 -2.89 -12.91
N GLN A 134 -7.31 -2.86 -13.63
CA GLN A 134 -7.86 -1.64 -14.22
C GLN A 134 -8.30 -0.62 -13.15
N GLU A 135 -8.83 -1.08 -12.02
CA GLU A 135 -9.14 -0.19 -10.90
C GLU A 135 -7.87 0.41 -10.28
N ILE A 136 -6.81 -0.39 -10.10
CA ILE A 136 -5.51 0.07 -9.61
C ILE A 136 -4.92 1.11 -10.58
N ASP A 137 -5.04 0.87 -11.88
CA ASP A 137 -4.58 1.80 -12.90
C ASP A 137 -5.30 3.15 -12.81
N GLY A 138 -6.62 3.14 -12.65
CA GLY A 138 -7.38 4.37 -12.39
C GLY A 138 -6.96 5.10 -11.11
N LYS A 139 -6.43 4.40 -10.09
CA LYS A 139 -5.86 5.06 -8.90
C LYS A 139 -4.53 5.74 -9.21
N ILE A 140 -3.73 5.23 -10.15
CA ILE A 140 -2.53 5.93 -10.63
C ILE A 140 -2.92 7.22 -11.33
N ASP A 141 -3.94 7.21 -12.19
CA ASP A 141 -4.41 8.42 -12.87
C ASP A 141 -4.82 9.49 -11.86
N MET A 142 -5.54 9.10 -10.80
CA MET A 142 -5.88 10.02 -9.70
C MET A 142 -4.65 10.64 -9.02
N ILE A 143 -3.55 9.90 -8.89
CA ILE A 143 -2.30 10.40 -8.31
C ILE A 143 -1.62 11.37 -9.27
N GLN A 144 -1.60 11.07 -10.56
CA GLN A 144 -1.01 11.93 -11.60
C GLN A 144 -1.80 13.23 -11.79
N GLU A 145 -3.10 13.23 -11.51
CA GLU A 145 -3.95 14.42 -11.53
C GLU A 145 -3.99 15.18 -10.18
N HIS A 146 -3.35 14.64 -9.14
CA HIS A 146 -3.36 15.22 -7.80
C HIS A 146 -2.57 16.55 -7.75
N PRO A 147 -2.93 17.53 -6.90
CA PRO A 147 -2.17 18.77 -6.73
C PRO A 147 -0.69 18.60 -6.36
N LEU A 148 -0.30 17.42 -5.86
CA LEU A 148 1.10 17.08 -5.53
C LEU A 148 1.88 16.52 -6.73
N ALA A 149 1.22 16.23 -7.86
CA ALA A 149 1.87 15.65 -9.04
C ALA A 149 3.08 16.43 -9.56
N PRO A 150 3.14 17.79 -9.52
CA PRO A 150 4.33 18.53 -9.92
C PRO A 150 5.59 18.22 -9.09
N ALA A 151 5.44 17.71 -7.87
CA ALA A 151 6.55 17.28 -7.02
C ALA A 151 6.93 15.81 -7.22
N MET A 152 6.22 15.05 -8.08
CA MET A 152 6.55 13.64 -8.31
C MET A 152 7.87 13.50 -9.07
N LYS A 153 8.63 12.45 -8.72
CA LYS A 153 9.91 12.14 -9.36
C LYS A 153 9.87 10.76 -10.01
N PRO A 154 10.44 10.56 -11.21
CA PRO A 154 10.37 9.27 -11.88
C PRO A 154 11.03 8.13 -11.11
N LEU A 155 10.36 6.98 -11.08
CA LEU A 155 10.83 5.72 -10.51
C LEU A 155 11.21 4.74 -11.63
N VAL A 156 12.11 3.80 -11.35
CA VAL A 156 12.39 2.67 -12.24
C VAL A 156 11.71 1.43 -11.70
N ASN A 157 10.95 0.77 -12.56
CA ASN A 157 10.29 -0.48 -12.28
C ASN A 157 11.32 -1.61 -12.17
N ASP A 158 11.38 -2.31 -11.04
CA ASP A 158 12.36 -3.38 -10.80
C ASP A 158 12.01 -4.70 -11.51
N VAL A 159 10.75 -4.86 -11.95
CA VAL A 159 10.30 -6.02 -12.73
C VAL A 159 10.53 -5.80 -14.22
N THR A 160 10.15 -4.63 -14.74
CA THR A 160 10.18 -4.35 -16.19
C THR A 160 11.34 -3.46 -16.63
N GLY A 161 12.06 -2.83 -15.70
CA GLY A 161 13.08 -1.81 -16.00
C GLY A 161 12.53 -0.53 -16.64
N SER A 162 11.22 -0.43 -16.83
CA SER A 162 10.57 0.75 -17.41
C SER A 162 10.55 1.89 -16.39
N GLN A 163 10.76 3.13 -16.87
CA GLN A 163 10.61 4.30 -16.03
C GLN A 163 9.12 4.67 -15.93
N ALA A 164 8.63 4.91 -14.72
CA ALA A 164 7.29 5.41 -14.48
C ALA A 164 7.33 6.86 -13.97
N PRO A 165 6.32 7.69 -14.28
CA PRO A 165 6.28 9.12 -13.95
C PRO A 165 5.91 9.35 -12.48
N GLY A 166 6.64 8.71 -11.57
CA GLY A 166 6.60 8.91 -10.12
C GLY A 166 5.55 8.13 -9.35
N ALA A 167 4.70 7.35 -10.01
CA ALA A 167 3.93 6.29 -9.37
C ALA A 167 4.17 4.96 -10.10
N ILE A 168 4.25 3.86 -9.36
CA ILE A 168 4.35 2.50 -9.91
C ILE A 168 3.34 1.60 -9.21
N SER A 169 2.60 0.82 -10.00
CA SER A 169 1.81 -0.29 -9.48
C SER A 169 1.95 -1.55 -10.34
N LEU A 170 1.18 -2.57 -9.96
CA LEU A 170 1.04 -3.81 -10.70
C LEU A 170 0.60 -3.59 -12.17
N SER A 171 -0.28 -2.62 -12.46
CA SER A 171 -0.72 -2.34 -13.85
C SER A 171 0.44 -1.92 -14.75
N ASP A 172 1.40 -1.14 -14.23
CA ASP A 172 2.58 -0.71 -14.99
C ASP A 172 3.51 -1.88 -15.33
N HIS A 173 3.59 -2.90 -14.49
CA HIS A 173 4.31 -4.13 -14.82
C HIS A 173 3.71 -4.80 -16.04
N PHE A 174 2.37 -4.95 -16.06
CA PHE A 174 1.67 -5.53 -17.20
C PHE A 174 1.81 -4.66 -18.45
N ARG A 175 1.65 -3.34 -18.34
CA ARG A 175 1.81 -2.41 -19.45
C ARG A 175 3.19 -2.50 -20.10
N GLY A 176 4.27 -2.42 -19.31
CA GLY A 176 5.64 -2.50 -19.81
C GLY A 176 6.03 -3.89 -20.33
N PHE A 177 5.44 -4.95 -19.79
CA PHE A 177 5.66 -6.31 -20.29
C PHE A 177 4.91 -6.57 -21.60
N MET A 178 3.62 -6.27 -21.62
CA MET A 178 2.69 -6.57 -22.72
C MET A 178 2.85 -5.66 -23.94
N ASN A 179 3.59 -4.56 -23.83
CA ASN A 179 4.00 -3.75 -24.99
C ASN A 179 5.40 -4.12 -25.51
N ASN A 180 5.98 -5.21 -24.99
CA ASN A 180 7.29 -5.72 -25.39
C ASN A 180 8.46 -4.73 -25.14
N THR A 181 8.35 -3.80 -24.18
CA THR A 181 9.44 -2.84 -23.86
C THR A 181 10.22 -3.16 -22.60
N SER A 182 9.76 -4.15 -21.83
CA SER A 182 10.38 -4.63 -20.59
C SER A 182 11.76 -5.25 -20.81
N VAL A 183 12.62 -5.15 -19.78
CA VAL A 183 13.90 -5.91 -19.70
C VAL A 183 13.70 -7.43 -19.77
N LEU A 184 12.49 -7.92 -19.49
CA LEU A 184 12.14 -9.33 -19.60
C LEU A 184 11.89 -9.76 -21.06
N THR A 185 11.57 -8.82 -21.95
CA THR A 185 11.20 -9.09 -23.35
C THR A 185 12.18 -8.50 -24.35
N GLN A 186 13.09 -7.63 -23.89
CA GLN A 186 14.15 -7.04 -24.69
C GLN A 186 15.51 -7.71 -24.45
N PRO A 187 16.39 -7.79 -25.47
CA PRO A 187 17.74 -8.28 -25.31
C PRO A 187 18.52 -7.45 -24.27
N GLY A 188 19.27 -8.14 -23.42
CA GLY A 188 20.11 -7.52 -22.40
C GLY A 188 21.52 -7.22 -22.90
N LEU A 189 22.30 -6.52 -22.07
CA LEU A 189 23.73 -6.29 -22.27
C LEU A 189 24.48 -6.67 -21.00
N THR A 190 25.48 -7.55 -21.12
CA THR A 190 26.37 -7.85 -19.99
C THR A 190 27.33 -6.68 -19.73
N ALA A 191 28.02 -6.70 -18.58
CA ALA A 191 29.06 -5.73 -18.26
C ALA A 191 30.22 -5.70 -19.27
N GLN A 192 30.40 -6.77 -20.06
CA GLN A 192 31.39 -6.88 -21.14
C GLN A 192 30.85 -6.42 -22.50
N GLY A 193 29.61 -5.92 -22.56
CA GLY A 193 28.95 -5.46 -23.79
C GLY A 193 28.45 -6.60 -24.69
N ILE A 194 28.29 -7.81 -24.15
CA ILE A 194 27.74 -8.95 -24.90
C ILE A 194 26.22 -8.87 -24.84
N ILE A 195 25.57 -8.96 -25.99
CA ILE A 195 24.11 -9.01 -26.09
C ILE A 195 23.64 -10.38 -25.60
N THR A 196 22.66 -10.40 -24.70
CA THR A 196 22.00 -11.62 -24.22
C THR A 196 20.58 -11.70 -24.77
N ASP A 197 20.09 -12.92 -24.97
CA ASP A 197 18.71 -13.14 -25.35
C ASP A 197 17.76 -12.64 -24.24
N PRO A 198 16.55 -12.17 -24.61
CA PRO A 198 15.55 -11.78 -23.62
C PRO A 198 15.12 -12.98 -22.76
N PRO A 199 14.87 -12.80 -21.44
CA PRO A 199 14.40 -13.86 -20.56
C PRO A 199 13.10 -14.54 -21.02
N THR A 200 12.17 -13.78 -21.61
CA THR A 200 10.90 -14.26 -22.16
C THR A 200 10.44 -13.33 -23.29
N ASN A 201 9.17 -13.41 -23.70
CA ASN A 201 8.64 -12.58 -24.78
C ASN A 201 7.16 -12.21 -24.61
N TRP A 202 6.71 -11.22 -25.37
CA TRP A 202 5.30 -10.89 -25.58
C TRP A 202 4.93 -10.77 -27.08
N TYR A 203 5.49 -11.65 -27.91
CA TYR A 203 5.14 -11.72 -29.34
C TYR A 203 4.61 -13.10 -29.76
N ASP A 204 4.83 -14.14 -28.95
CA ASP A 204 4.27 -15.47 -29.12
C ASP A 204 3.31 -15.73 -27.95
N CYS A 205 2.02 -15.46 -28.12
CA CYS A 205 1.00 -15.66 -27.06
C CYS A 205 0.22 -16.98 -27.22
N GLY A 206 0.72 -17.90 -28.04
CA GLY A 206 0.13 -19.21 -28.26
C GLY A 206 -1.25 -19.13 -28.92
N VAL A 207 -2.29 -19.53 -28.19
CA VAL A 207 -3.69 -19.52 -28.69
C VAL A 207 -4.36 -18.15 -28.59
N LEU A 208 -3.74 -17.21 -27.86
CA LEU A 208 -4.19 -15.83 -27.73
C LEU A 208 -3.46 -14.94 -28.74
N GLU A 209 -4.11 -13.85 -29.12
CA GLU A 209 -3.42 -12.73 -29.76
C GLU A 209 -2.58 -11.97 -28.71
N CYS A 210 -1.42 -11.45 -29.09
CA CYS A 210 -0.64 -10.62 -28.18
C CYS A 210 -1.20 -9.19 -28.16
N LEU A 211 -2.09 -8.95 -27.19
CA LEU A 211 -2.67 -7.64 -26.93
C LEU A 211 -1.84 -6.89 -25.87
N GLU A 212 -1.84 -5.57 -25.96
CA GLU A 212 -1.32 -4.69 -24.91
C GLU A 212 -2.28 -4.60 -23.72
N PHE A 213 -1.79 -4.18 -22.56
CA PHE A 213 -2.62 -4.07 -21.34
C PHE A 213 -3.80 -3.12 -21.53
N ASP A 214 -3.59 -2.02 -22.25
CA ASP A 214 -4.59 -0.98 -22.49
C ASP A 214 -5.55 -1.31 -23.67
N ASP A 215 -5.43 -2.49 -24.29
CA ASP A 215 -6.32 -2.89 -25.39
C ASP A 215 -7.73 -3.21 -24.88
N ALA A 216 -8.76 -2.74 -25.58
CA ALA A 216 -10.16 -2.96 -25.20
C ALA A 216 -10.59 -4.45 -25.22
N ASN A 217 -9.87 -5.30 -25.96
CA ASN A 217 -10.13 -6.74 -26.05
C ASN A 217 -9.24 -7.56 -25.12
N VAL A 218 -8.43 -6.92 -24.27
CA VAL A 218 -7.65 -7.62 -23.26
C VAL A 218 -8.59 -8.43 -22.37
N THR A 219 -8.18 -9.65 -22.03
CA THR A 219 -8.98 -10.57 -21.22
C THR A 219 -8.16 -11.10 -20.06
N GLN A 220 -8.84 -11.68 -19.07
CA GLN A 220 -8.16 -12.34 -17.95
C GLN A 220 -7.11 -13.37 -18.40
N ALA A 221 -7.34 -14.07 -19.52
CA ALA A 221 -6.38 -15.04 -20.03
C ALA A 221 -5.05 -14.40 -20.49
N HIS A 222 -5.08 -13.15 -20.97
CA HIS A 222 -3.88 -12.39 -21.29
C HIS A 222 -3.12 -12.03 -20.02
N ILE A 223 -3.83 -11.58 -18.98
CA ILE A 223 -3.24 -11.27 -17.67
C ILE A 223 -2.62 -12.53 -17.04
N ASP A 224 -3.31 -13.67 -17.10
CA ASP A 224 -2.80 -14.94 -16.57
C ASP A 224 -1.50 -15.35 -17.29
N LEU A 225 -1.43 -15.21 -18.62
CA LEU A 225 -0.22 -15.49 -19.41
C LEU A 225 0.93 -14.54 -19.06
N ALA A 226 0.66 -13.24 -18.99
CA ALA A 226 1.66 -12.24 -18.64
C ALA A 226 2.19 -12.46 -17.22
N ALA A 227 1.31 -12.71 -16.26
CA ALA A 227 1.68 -13.01 -14.87
C ALA A 227 2.53 -14.28 -14.78
N ALA A 228 2.17 -15.34 -15.50
CA ALA A 228 2.95 -16.58 -15.52
C ALA A 228 4.38 -16.34 -16.04
N ARG A 229 4.51 -15.62 -17.17
CA ARG A 229 5.81 -15.30 -17.76
C ARG A 229 6.65 -14.38 -16.88
N MET A 230 6.05 -13.35 -16.30
CA MET A 230 6.76 -12.46 -15.38
C MET A 230 7.18 -13.20 -14.12
N ALA A 231 6.33 -14.06 -13.55
CA ALA A 231 6.68 -14.87 -12.39
C ALA A 231 7.88 -15.80 -12.66
N GLU A 232 7.92 -16.44 -13.83
CA GLU A 232 8.99 -17.35 -14.22
C GLU A 232 10.29 -16.63 -14.61
N ALA A 233 10.20 -15.54 -15.38
CA ALA A 233 11.35 -14.91 -16.03
C ALA A 233 12.00 -13.76 -15.22
N SER A 234 11.36 -13.28 -14.16
CA SER A 234 11.84 -12.12 -13.38
C SER A 234 12.66 -12.47 -12.13
N ASP A 235 13.12 -13.71 -11.99
CA ASP A 235 13.81 -14.20 -10.79
C ASP A 235 13.05 -13.87 -9.49
N ASN A 236 11.72 -14.03 -9.51
CA ASN A 236 10.77 -13.70 -8.44
C ASN A 236 10.55 -12.22 -8.13
N ASN A 237 11.15 -11.27 -8.86
CA ASN A 237 10.88 -9.85 -8.64
C ASN A 237 9.39 -9.54 -8.78
N PHE A 238 8.72 -10.09 -9.80
CA PHE A 238 7.28 -9.93 -9.97
C PHE A 238 6.49 -10.47 -8.76
N LEU A 239 6.84 -11.65 -8.25
CA LEU A 239 6.14 -12.25 -7.12
C LEU A 239 6.34 -11.46 -5.82
N ARG A 240 7.43 -10.70 -5.67
CA ARG A 240 7.67 -9.84 -4.49
C ARG A 240 6.69 -8.67 -4.38
N TRP A 241 6.06 -8.27 -5.49
CA TRP A 241 5.01 -7.25 -5.48
C TRP A 241 3.68 -7.78 -4.95
N LEU A 242 3.53 -9.08 -4.77
CA LEU A 242 2.32 -9.72 -4.27
C LEU A 242 2.49 -10.10 -2.80
N SER A 243 1.39 -10.07 -2.05
CA SER A 243 1.35 -10.49 -0.64
C SER A 243 1.86 -11.92 -0.42
N LEU A 244 2.20 -12.27 0.83
CA LEU A 244 2.80 -13.57 1.17
C LEU A 244 1.88 -14.76 0.86
N ASP A 245 0.57 -14.54 0.88
CA ASP A 245 -0.44 -15.51 0.49
C ASP A 245 -0.50 -15.76 -1.02
N ARG A 246 0.36 -15.13 -1.83
CA ARG A 246 0.45 -15.36 -3.27
C ARG A 246 0.66 -16.83 -3.58
N GLY A 247 0.00 -17.35 -4.60
CA GLY A 247 0.19 -18.73 -5.03
C GLY A 247 -0.47 -18.99 -6.38
N PHE A 248 -0.13 -20.14 -6.98
CA PHE A 248 -0.75 -20.57 -8.22
C PHE A 248 -1.98 -21.43 -7.91
N VAL A 249 -3.16 -20.86 -8.12
CA VAL A 249 -4.44 -21.47 -7.78
C VAL A 249 -4.93 -22.31 -8.95
N ALA A 250 -5.33 -23.54 -8.65
CA ALA A 250 -5.86 -24.47 -9.63
C ALA A 250 -7.14 -23.94 -10.29
N ASP A 251 -7.17 -23.92 -11.61
CA ASP A 251 -8.34 -23.55 -12.40
C ASP A 251 -8.32 -24.30 -13.74
N MET A 252 -9.33 -25.16 -13.93
CA MET A 252 -9.45 -25.98 -15.13
C MET A 252 -9.73 -25.18 -16.40
N ASN A 253 -10.24 -23.95 -16.27
CA ASN A 253 -10.51 -23.06 -17.40
C ASN A 253 -9.29 -22.22 -17.78
N ALA A 254 -8.24 -22.22 -16.96
CA ALA A 254 -7.03 -21.46 -17.26
C ALA A 254 -6.18 -22.13 -18.35
N LEU A 255 -5.50 -21.28 -19.12
CA LEU A 255 -4.62 -21.74 -20.19
C LEU A 255 -3.20 -22.04 -19.70
N GLN A 256 -2.79 -21.44 -18.59
CA GLN A 256 -1.43 -21.55 -18.05
C GLN A 256 -1.29 -22.77 -17.14
N ASP A 257 -0.09 -23.36 -17.17
CA ASP A 257 0.35 -24.37 -16.22
C ASP A 257 1.33 -23.74 -15.23
N GLY A 258 1.28 -24.15 -13.98
CA GLY A 258 2.12 -23.60 -12.92
C GLY A 258 2.11 -24.45 -11.66
N PRO A 259 2.87 -24.04 -10.63
CA PRO A 259 3.08 -24.85 -9.44
C PRO A 259 1.94 -24.69 -8.42
N ILE A 260 1.01 -25.65 -8.39
CA ILE A 260 -0.14 -25.67 -7.47
C ILE A 260 0.28 -26.26 -6.12
N GLY A 261 -0.03 -25.53 -5.04
CA GLY A 261 0.41 -25.86 -3.68
C GLY A 261 1.94 -25.75 -3.53
N GLY A 262 2.52 -26.27 -2.45
CA GLY A 262 3.96 -26.16 -2.20
C GLY A 262 4.38 -24.84 -1.55
N GLN A 263 5.67 -24.52 -1.62
CA GLN A 263 6.28 -23.34 -1.00
C GLN A 263 7.36 -22.75 -1.92
N LEU A 264 7.49 -21.41 -1.88
CA LEU A 264 8.57 -20.69 -2.54
C LEU A 264 9.81 -20.63 -1.63
N ASN A 265 10.92 -21.16 -2.12
CA ASN A 265 12.21 -21.12 -1.44
C ASN A 265 12.90 -19.76 -1.56
N THR A 266 13.89 -19.49 -0.72
CA THR A 266 14.66 -18.23 -0.73
C THR A 266 15.53 -18.06 -1.98
N ASP A 267 15.87 -19.16 -2.64
CA ASP A 267 16.57 -19.17 -3.93
C ASP A 267 15.62 -18.96 -5.12
N GLY A 268 14.32 -18.81 -4.86
CA GLY A 268 13.32 -18.58 -5.88
C GLY A 268 12.75 -19.83 -6.53
N THR A 269 13.17 -21.02 -6.10
CA THR A 269 12.64 -22.28 -6.59
C THR A 269 11.35 -22.67 -5.88
N TRP A 270 10.49 -23.44 -6.54
CA TRP A 270 9.24 -23.94 -5.95
C TRP A 270 9.37 -25.40 -5.54
N GLU A 271 8.98 -25.73 -4.31
CA GLU A 271 9.10 -27.09 -3.75
C GLU A 271 7.78 -27.59 -3.16
N GLY A 272 7.55 -28.91 -3.23
CA GLY A 272 6.42 -29.56 -2.57
C GLY A 272 5.05 -29.34 -3.21
N GLY A 273 5.00 -28.69 -4.38
CA GLY A 273 3.80 -28.54 -5.22
C GLY A 273 3.74 -29.54 -6.37
N PHE A 274 2.69 -29.47 -7.18
CA PHE A 274 2.58 -30.19 -8.45
C PHE A 274 2.25 -29.22 -9.59
N THR A 275 2.68 -29.52 -10.80
CA THR A 275 2.35 -28.71 -11.97
C THR A 275 0.94 -29.02 -12.45
N GLY A 276 0.12 -28.00 -12.65
CA GLY A 276 -1.19 -28.14 -13.28
C GLY A 276 -1.77 -26.81 -13.75
N LYS A 277 -2.96 -26.87 -14.34
CA LYS A 277 -3.66 -25.70 -14.89
C LYS A 277 -4.17 -24.77 -13.81
N GLY A 278 -3.91 -23.48 -13.98
CA GLY A 278 -4.29 -22.48 -12.99
C GLY A 278 -3.84 -21.07 -13.34
N ARG A 279 -3.81 -20.22 -12.31
CA ARG A 279 -3.47 -18.80 -12.42
C ARG A 279 -2.79 -18.32 -11.13
N TRP A 280 -1.93 -17.33 -11.24
CA TRP A 280 -1.40 -16.63 -10.07
C TRP A 280 -2.51 -15.83 -9.38
N SER A 281 -2.50 -15.83 -8.05
CA SER A 281 -3.47 -15.12 -7.22
C SER A 281 -2.82 -14.68 -5.92
N ALA A 282 -3.22 -13.51 -5.41
CA ALA A 282 -2.79 -12.95 -4.12
C ALA A 282 -3.84 -11.96 -3.61
N SER A 283 -3.92 -11.72 -2.29
CA SER A 283 -4.89 -10.77 -1.75
C SER A 283 -4.52 -9.31 -1.98
N SER A 284 -3.22 -8.98 -1.99
CA SER A 284 -2.75 -7.61 -1.93
C SER A 284 -1.47 -7.36 -2.74
N THR A 285 -1.22 -6.10 -3.07
CA THR A 285 -0.02 -5.61 -3.77
C THR A 285 0.39 -4.21 -3.27
N TRP A 286 1.47 -3.67 -3.81
CA TRP A 286 1.96 -2.33 -3.51
C TRP A 286 1.60 -1.34 -4.62
N LEU A 287 1.33 -0.10 -4.23
CA LEU A 287 1.37 1.07 -5.08
C LEU A 287 2.38 2.04 -4.47
N LEU A 288 3.43 2.37 -5.22
CA LEU A 288 4.51 3.24 -4.76
C LEU A 288 4.38 4.60 -5.41
N VAL A 289 4.59 5.67 -4.65
CA VAL A 289 4.62 7.05 -5.14
C VAL A 289 5.89 7.72 -4.65
N GLN A 290 6.65 8.36 -5.54
CA GLN A 290 7.88 9.05 -5.21
C GLN A 290 7.73 10.55 -5.41
N PHE A 291 8.12 11.31 -4.39
CA PHE A 291 8.14 12.76 -4.38
C PHE A 291 9.54 13.32 -4.15
N ASP A 292 9.79 14.47 -4.75
CA ASP A 292 10.92 15.34 -4.47
C ASP A 292 10.57 16.27 -3.30
N ARG A 293 11.27 16.09 -2.17
CA ARG A 293 11.02 16.85 -0.94
C ARG A 293 11.24 18.35 -1.12
N GLY A 294 12.29 18.76 -1.83
CA GLY A 294 12.56 20.19 -2.05
C GLY A 294 11.44 20.87 -2.84
N THR A 295 10.88 20.15 -3.82
CA THR A 295 9.73 20.63 -4.59
C THR A 295 8.48 20.71 -3.71
N LEU A 296 8.20 19.70 -2.87
CA LEU A 296 7.10 19.74 -1.89
C LEU A 296 7.19 20.95 -0.94
N GLU A 297 8.37 21.18 -0.36
CA GLU A 297 8.61 22.32 0.54
C GLU A 297 8.44 23.66 -0.19
N SER A 298 8.91 23.77 -1.44
CA SER A 298 8.72 24.97 -2.27
C SER A 298 7.24 25.23 -2.61
N MET A 299 6.43 24.17 -2.66
CA MET A 299 4.97 24.23 -2.84
C MET A 299 4.22 24.55 -1.53
N GLY A 300 4.94 24.68 -0.42
CA GLY A 300 4.37 24.99 0.90
C GLY A 300 3.89 23.79 1.69
N TRP A 301 4.31 22.57 1.32
CA TRP A 301 4.00 21.35 2.06
C TRP A 301 5.10 21.01 3.07
N GLU A 302 4.71 20.62 4.27
CA GLU A 302 5.62 20.17 5.32
C GLU A 302 5.55 18.64 5.43
N VAL A 303 6.70 17.99 5.45
CA VAL A 303 6.80 16.54 5.60
C VAL A 303 7.03 16.25 7.08
N ILE A 304 5.99 15.77 7.75
CA ILE A 304 6.06 15.38 9.16
C ILE A 304 5.87 13.87 9.24
N TRP A 305 6.93 13.15 9.57
CA TRP A 305 6.82 11.75 9.99
C TRP A 305 6.24 11.72 11.41
N LYS A 306 5.19 10.93 11.62
CA LYS A 306 4.58 10.69 12.94
C LYS A 306 4.98 9.33 13.47
#